data_AF-A0AAV0WJX4-F1
#
_entry.id   AF-A0AAV0WJX4-F1
#
_cell.length_a   1.000
_cell.length_b   1.000
_cell.length_c   1.000
_cell.angle_alpha   90.00
_cell.angle_beta   90.00
_cell.angle_gamma   90.00
#
_symmetry.space_group_name_H-M   'P 1'
#
loop_
_entity.id
_entity.type
_entity.pdbx_description
1 polymer ?
#
loop_
_entity_poly.entity_id
_entity_poly.type
_entity_poly.pdbx_seq_one_letter_code
_entity_poly.pdbx_strand_id
1 'polypeptide(L)'
;MCFSLLKNWDSVVTSLINIRDSTSKKAITKNEANGIFLHLNKLETAILVLFWSDVLERFNLTNKKLQSISIDLITVSNLYSSLINYVKQLTSTSIFEQYEKKHYYYQMLRSIMKIEKRKENLLMMKQE
;
A
#
# COMPACT_ATOMS: atom_id res chain seq x y z
N MET A 1 8.16 1.68 6.65
CA MET A 1 8.68 0.91 5.50
C MET A 1 7.56 0.51 4.54
N CYS A 2 6.46 -0.11 5.02
CA CYS A 2 5.34 -0.53 4.16
C CYS A 2 4.52 0.63 3.55
N PHE A 3 4.29 1.72 4.30
CA PHE A 3 3.56 2.88 3.78
C PHE A 3 4.27 3.53 2.57
N SER A 4 5.59 3.61 2.60
CA SER A 4 6.39 4.13 1.48
C SER A 4 6.29 3.23 0.25
N LEU A 5 6.23 1.91 0.44
CA LEU A 5 6.01 0.95 -0.64
C LEU A 5 4.59 1.07 -1.21
N LEU A 6 3.57 1.22 -0.35
CA LEU A 6 2.19 1.42 -0.76
C LEU A 6 2.04 2.71 -1.59
N LYS A 7 2.62 3.82 -1.11
CA LYS A 7 2.60 5.12 -1.80
C LYS A 7 3.29 5.08 -3.17
N ASN A 8 4.41 4.35 -3.26
CA ASN A 8 5.20 4.26 -4.48
C ASN A 8 4.94 2.97 -5.28
N TRP A 9 3.85 2.27 -5.00
CA TRP A 9 3.57 0.94 -5.55
C TRP A 9 3.65 0.92 -7.07
N ASP A 10 2.96 1.85 -7.72
CA ASP A 10 2.91 1.93 -9.18
C ASP A 10 4.30 2.23 -9.77
N SER A 11 5.06 3.13 -9.15
CA SER A 11 6.42 3.47 -9.59
C SER A 11 7.39 2.28 -9.47
N VAL A 12 7.30 1.53 -8.37
CA VAL A 12 8.10 0.32 -8.15
C VAL A 12 7.73 -0.76 -9.18
N VAL A 13 6.43 -1.00 -9.39
CA VAL A 13 5.95 -1.98 -10.38
C VAL A 13 6.38 -1.60 -11.80
N THR A 14 6.24 -0.34 -12.20
CA THR A 14 6.70 0.15 -13.51
C THR A 14 8.20 0.00 -13.67
N SER A 15 8.98 0.31 -12.64
CA SER A 15 10.44 0.14 -12.68
C SER A 15 10.85 -1.32 -12.85
N LEU A 16 10.17 -2.24 -12.16
CA LEU A 16 10.41 -3.68 -12.30
C LEU A 16 10.07 -4.19 -13.72
N ILE A 17 8.95 -3.72 -14.29
CA ILE A 17 8.59 -4.01 -15.69
C ILE A 17 9.67 -3.51 -16.65
N ASN A 18 10.13 -2.27 -16.47
CA ASN A 18 11.17 -1.67 -17.32
C ASN A 18 12.49 -2.45 -17.23
N ILE A 19 12.87 -2.93 -16.05
CA ILE A 19 14.09 -3.74 -15.87
C ILE A 19 13.90 -5.13 -16.50
N ARG A 20 12.74 -5.76 -16.32
CA ARG A 20 12.38 -7.06 -16.91
C ARG A 20 12.40 -7.02 -18.44
N ASP A 21 11.90 -5.95 -19.05
CA ASP A 21 11.75 -5.84 -20.50
C ASP A 21 12.96 -5.18 -21.17
N SER A 22 13.93 -4.68 -20.38
CA SER A 22 15.15 -4.07 -20.89
C SER A 22 15.98 -5.05 -21.73
N THR A 23 16.47 -4.56 -22.87
CA THR A 23 17.40 -5.25 -23.76
C THR A 23 18.86 -5.14 -23.30
N SER A 24 19.19 -4.19 -22.41
CA SER A 24 20.57 -3.92 -21.97
C SER A 24 20.98 -4.62 -20.67
N LYS A 25 20.01 -5.18 -19.92
CA LYS A 25 20.26 -5.84 -18.63
C LYS A 25 20.57 -7.33 -18.79
N LYS A 26 21.44 -7.85 -17.91
CA LYS A 26 21.77 -9.28 -17.85
C LYS A 26 20.53 -10.11 -17.54
N ALA A 27 20.46 -11.33 -18.09
CA ALA A 27 19.33 -12.24 -17.90
C ALA A 27 18.99 -12.49 -16.41
N ILE A 28 20.00 -12.58 -15.55
CA ILE A 28 19.83 -12.75 -14.09
C ILE A 28 19.04 -11.58 -13.50
N THR A 29 19.44 -10.34 -13.78
CA THR A 29 18.77 -9.13 -13.29
C THR A 29 17.32 -9.03 -13.79
N LYS A 30 17.06 -9.48 -15.03
CA LYS A 30 15.71 -9.54 -15.59
C LYS A 30 14.84 -10.56 -14.86
N ASN A 31 15.39 -11.73 -14.56
CA ASN A 31 14.70 -12.79 -13.83
C ASN A 31 14.42 -12.41 -12.38
N GLU A 32 15.37 -11.74 -11.70
CA GLU A 32 15.16 -11.19 -10.35
C GLU A 32 14.04 -10.15 -10.34
N ALA A 33 14.08 -9.19 -11.28
CA ALA A 33 13.02 -8.17 -11.41
C ALA A 33 11.65 -8.82 -11.67
N ASN A 34 11.60 -9.85 -12.52
CA ASN A 34 10.37 -10.61 -12.77
C ASN A 34 9.88 -11.36 -11.52
N GLY A 35 10.78 -12.00 -10.78
CA GLY A 35 10.45 -12.70 -9.53
C GLY A 35 9.85 -11.76 -8.49
N ILE A 36 10.47 -10.58 -8.30
CA ILE A 36 9.96 -9.54 -7.39
C ILE A 36 8.61 -9.01 -7.87
N PHE A 37 8.45 -8.73 -9.17
CA PHE A 37 7.18 -8.30 -9.76
C PHE A 37 6.05 -9.32 -9.51
N LEU A 38 6.31 -10.61 -9.74
CA LEU A 38 5.35 -11.68 -9.50
C LEU A 38 4.99 -11.76 -8.01
N HIS A 39 5.96 -11.61 -7.11
CA HIS A 39 5.72 -11.62 -5.68
C HIS A 39 4.86 -10.43 -5.23
N LEU A 40 5.15 -9.22 -5.72
CA LEU A 40 4.35 -8.03 -5.40
C LEU A 40 2.91 -8.13 -5.92
N ASN A 41 2.69 -8.77 -7.06
CA ASN A 41 1.35 -8.96 -7.62
C ASN A 41 0.52 -10.05 -6.94
N LYS A 42 1.09 -10.81 -5.99
CA LYS A 42 0.28 -11.74 -5.19
C LYS A 42 -0.70 -10.97 -4.33
N LEU A 43 -1.94 -11.46 -4.28
CA LEU A 43 -3.00 -10.91 -3.41
C LEU A 43 -2.54 -10.83 -1.95
N GLU A 44 -1.91 -11.90 -1.45
CA GLU A 44 -1.34 -11.98 -0.11
C GLU A 44 -0.37 -10.82 0.18
N THR A 45 0.57 -10.58 -0.73
CA THR A 45 1.57 -9.50 -0.57
C THR A 45 0.92 -8.12 -0.59
N ALA A 46 -0.06 -7.90 -1.47
CA ALA A 46 -0.80 -6.64 -1.52
C ALA A 46 -1.62 -6.41 -0.23
N ILE A 47 -2.28 -7.45 0.29
CA ILE A 47 -3.03 -7.40 1.56
C ILE A 47 -2.08 -7.12 2.72
N LEU A 48 -0.93 -7.80 2.80
CA LEU A 48 0.06 -7.59 3.86
C LEU A 48 0.61 -6.17 3.84
N VAL A 49 0.88 -5.60 2.66
CA VAL A 49 1.35 -4.22 2.54
C VAL A 49 0.29 -3.22 3.00
N LEU A 50 -0.98 -3.42 2.67
CA LEU A 50 -2.09 -2.59 3.18
C LEU A 50 -2.23 -2.73 4.70
N PHE A 51 -2.29 -3.95 5.21
CA PHE A 51 -2.40 -4.26 6.63
C PHE A 51 -1.28 -3.60 7.44
N TRP A 52 -0.03 -3.87 7.08
CA TRP A 52 1.11 -3.32 7.81
C TRP A 52 1.26 -1.81 7.63
N SER A 53 0.78 -1.23 6.53
CA SER A 53 0.78 0.22 6.38
C SER A 53 -0.15 0.88 7.40
N ASP A 54 -1.38 0.39 7.54
CA ASP A 54 -2.36 0.92 8.49
C ASP A 54 -1.89 0.74 9.94
N VAL A 55 -1.37 -0.46 10.28
CA VAL A 55 -0.84 -0.76 11.62
C VAL A 55 0.33 0.15 11.96
N LEU A 56 1.34 0.21 11.10
CA LEU A 56 2.55 1.01 11.38
C LEU A 56 2.25 2.50 11.44
N GLU A 57 1.31 3.00 10.63
CA GLU A 57 0.87 4.40 10.69
C GLU A 57 0.23 4.73 12.04
N ARG A 58 -0.72 3.90 12.51
CA ARG A 58 -1.38 4.11 13.81
C ARG A 58 -0.38 4.09 14.96
N PHE A 59 0.55 3.14 14.95
CA PHE A 59 1.61 3.04 15.95
C PHE A 59 2.54 4.25 15.92
N ASN A 60 2.97 4.68 14.72
CA ASN A 60 3.84 5.84 14.57
C ASN A 60 3.19 7.13 15.06
N LEU A 61 1.92 7.38 14.71
CA LEU A 61 1.17 8.55 15.21
C LEU A 61 1.06 8.54 16.74
N THR A 62 0.76 7.38 17.31
CA THR A 62 0.67 7.20 18.77
C THR A 62 2.02 7.45 19.44
N ASN A 63 3.11 6.86 18.91
CA ASN A 63 4.46 7.03 19.44
C ASN A 63 4.93 8.48 19.39
N LYS A 64 4.69 9.19 18.28
CA LYS A 64 5.01 10.61 18.18
C LYS A 64 4.29 11.44 19.23
N LYS A 65 3.02 11.11 19.52
CA LYS A 65 2.25 11.81 20.54
C LYS A 65 2.75 11.50 21.95
N LEU A 66 3.07 10.23 22.23
CA LEU A 66 3.66 9.79 23.50
C LEU A 66 5.03 10.44 23.79
N GLN A 67 5.80 10.74 22.75
CA GLN A 67 7.11 11.40 22.86
C GLN A 67 7.00 12.94 22.97
N SER A 68 5.79 13.51 23.03
CA SER A 68 5.62 14.94 23.21
C SER A 68 6.04 15.37 24.62
N ILE A 69 6.83 16.44 24.72
CA ILE A 69 7.29 17.03 25.99
C ILE A 69 6.11 17.52 26.85
N SER A 70 5.00 17.91 26.22
CA SER A 70 3.83 18.49 26.90
C SER A 70 2.70 17.48 27.17
N ILE A 71 2.98 16.17 27.16
CA ILE A 71 1.93 15.16 27.33
C ILE A 71 1.57 14.97 28.80
N ASP A 72 0.27 14.89 29.10
CA ASP A 72 -0.25 14.56 30.42
C ASP A 72 -0.56 13.06 30.57
N LEU A 73 -0.59 12.59 31.82
CA LEU A 73 -0.79 11.17 32.13
C LEU A 73 -2.15 10.62 31.67
N ILE A 74 -3.20 11.44 31.66
CA ILE A 74 -4.54 11.02 31.21
C ILE A 74 -4.48 10.75 29.71
N THR A 75 -3.85 11.65 28.94
CA THR A 75 -3.61 11.45 27.51
C THR A 75 -2.78 10.19 27.24
N VAL A 76 -1.73 9.93 28.02
CA VAL A 76 -0.93 8.68 27.90
C VAL A 76 -1.81 7.45 28.10
N SER A 77 -2.59 7.41 29.18
CA SER A 77 -3.51 6.29 29.48
C SER A 77 -4.48 6.06 28.32
N ASN A 78 -5.11 7.14 27.81
CA ASN A 78 -6.05 7.07 26.71
C ASN A 78 -5.42 6.54 25.41
N LEU A 79 -4.19 6.96 25.10
CA LEU A 79 -3.46 6.49 23.93
C LEU A 79 -3.16 5.00 24.01
N TYR A 80 -2.71 4.50 25.17
CA TYR A 80 -2.50 3.07 25.37
C TYR A 80 -3.81 2.27 25.30
N SER A 81 -4.87 2.72 25.97
CA SER A 81 -6.18 2.06 25.88
C SER A 81 -6.70 2.00 24.44
N SER A 82 -6.55 3.08 23.68
CA SER A 82 -6.92 3.11 22.26
C SER A 82 -6.10 2.12 21.43
N LEU A 83 -4.79 2.06 21.63
CA LEU A 83 -3.90 1.17 20.89
C LEU A 83 -4.16 -0.30 21.24
N ILE A 84 -4.40 -0.62 22.51
CA ILE A 84 -4.79 -1.97 22.96
C ILE A 84 -6.11 -2.39 22.31
N ASN A 85 -7.13 -1.52 22.32
CA ASN A 85 -8.42 -1.82 21.69
C ASN A 85 -8.26 -2.04 20.18
N TYR A 86 -7.45 -1.21 19.51
CA TYR A 86 -7.12 -1.39 18.10
C TYR A 86 -6.48 -2.76 17.82
N VAL A 87 -5.46 -3.17 18.59
CA VAL A 87 -4.83 -4.49 18.42
C VAL A 87 -5.80 -5.64 18.69
N LYS A 88 -6.66 -5.53 19.71
CA LYS A 88 -7.71 -6.52 19.97
C LYS A 88 -8.65 -6.65 18.78
N GLN A 89 -9.04 -5.53 18.17
CA GLN A 89 -9.85 -5.56 16.96
C GLN A 89 -9.09 -6.26 15.83
N LEU A 90 -7.81 -5.93 15.59
CA LEU A 90 -6.94 -6.55 14.56
C LEU A 90 -6.93 -8.09 14.60
N THR A 91 -7.07 -8.69 15.78
CA THR A 91 -7.09 -10.16 15.94
C THR A 91 -8.41 -10.83 15.58
N SER A 92 -9.46 -10.06 15.25
CA SER A 92 -10.73 -10.61 14.81
C SER A 92 -10.68 -11.04 13.34
N THR A 93 -11.24 -12.22 13.04
CA THR A 93 -11.29 -12.81 11.69
C THR A 93 -11.91 -11.87 10.64
N SER A 94 -12.82 -10.98 11.06
CA SER A 94 -13.51 -10.02 10.19
C SER A 94 -12.59 -8.96 9.58
N ILE A 95 -11.37 -8.78 10.08
CA ILE A 95 -10.44 -7.79 9.55
C ILE A 95 -9.72 -8.28 8.30
N PHE A 96 -9.43 -9.58 8.19
CA PHE A 96 -8.90 -10.14 6.95
C PHE A 96 -9.87 -9.90 5.78
N GLU A 97 -11.16 -10.17 6.00
CA GLU A 97 -12.22 -9.89 5.02
C GLU A 97 -12.32 -8.41 4.66
N GLN A 98 -12.10 -7.51 5.62
CA GLN A 98 -12.09 -6.06 5.36
C GLN A 98 -10.91 -5.65 4.46
N TYR A 99 -9.71 -6.17 4.73
CA TYR A 99 -8.55 -5.88 3.89
C TYR A 99 -8.65 -6.50 2.50
N GLU A 100 -9.27 -7.67 2.38
CA GLU A 100 -9.57 -8.28 1.09
C GLU A 100 -10.54 -7.42 0.27
N LYS A 101 -11.65 -6.97 0.89
CA LYS A 101 -12.59 -6.00 0.28
C LYS A 101 -11.90 -4.70 -0.12
N LYS A 102 -11.06 -4.15 0.76
CA LYS A 102 -10.28 -2.91 0.52
C LYS A 102 -9.34 -3.10 -0.68
N HIS A 103 -8.70 -4.25 -0.81
CA HIS A 103 -7.86 -4.57 -1.95
C HIS A 103 -8.65 -4.58 -3.27
N TYR A 104 -9.77 -5.31 -3.33
CA TYR A 104 -10.62 -5.35 -4.53
C TYR A 104 -11.14 -3.97 -4.91
N TYR A 105 -11.54 -3.16 -3.91
CA TYR A 105 -11.95 -1.78 -4.13
C TYR A 105 -10.85 -0.93 -4.77
N TYR A 106 -9.61 -1.00 -4.27
CA TYR A 106 -8.48 -0.28 -4.87
C TYR A 106 -8.11 -0.78 -6.26
N GLN A 107 -8.20 -2.09 -6.52
CA GLN A 107 -8.04 -2.65 -7.87
C GLN A 107 -9.08 -2.08 -8.83
N MET A 108 -10.35 -2.02 -8.41
CA MET A 108 -11.44 -1.46 -9.18
C MET A 108 -11.27 0.04 -9.44
N LEU A 109 -10.90 0.82 -8.42
CA LEU A 109 -10.61 2.25 -8.62
C LEU A 109 -9.46 2.46 -9.60
N ARG A 110 -8.39 1.65 -9.53
CA ARG A 110 -7.26 1.73 -10.47
C ARG A 110 -7.68 1.40 -11.90
N SER A 111 -8.58 0.45 -12.12
CA SER A 111 -9.07 0.14 -13.47
C SER A 111 -9.96 1.26 -14.01
N ILE A 112 -10.83 1.85 -13.18
CA ILE A 112 -11.67 3.00 -13.55
C ILE A 112 -10.82 4.22 -13.92
N MET A 113 -9.86 4.62 -13.08
CA MET A 113 -8.97 5.75 -13.37
C MET A 113 -8.16 5.55 -14.67
N LYS A 114 -7.74 4.32 -14.97
CA LYS A 114 -7.07 4.00 -16.25
C LYS A 114 -8.01 4.17 -17.46
N ILE A 115 -9.30 3.85 -17.31
CA ILE A 115 -10.30 4.00 -18.38
C ILE A 115 -10.60 5.49 -18.62
N GLU A 116 -10.79 6.28 -17.57
CA GLU A 116 -11.06 7.73 -17.69
C GLU A 116 -9.90 8.44 -18.38
N LYS A 117 -8.67 8.19 -17.96
CA LYS A 117 -7.48 8.77 -18.61
C LYS A 117 -7.34 8.38 -20.08
N ARG A 118 -7.74 7.16 -20.46
CA ARG A 118 -7.79 6.74 -21.88
C ARG A 118 -8.87 7.48 -22.67
N LYS A 119 -10.04 7.72 -22.07
CA LYS A 119 -11.13 8.49 -22.70
C LYS A 119 -10.72 9.95 -22.93
N GLU A 120 -10.07 10.59 -21.96
CA GLU A 120 -9.53 11.95 -22.09
C GLU A 120 -8.53 12.03 -23.24
N ASN A 121 -7.55 11.11 -23.29
CA ASN A 121 -6.57 11.06 -24.38
C ASN A 121 -7.24 10.86 -25.75
N LEU A 122 -8.28 10.03 -25.85
CA LEU A 122 -9.04 9.81 -27.09
C LEU A 122 -9.87 11.02 -27.51
N LEU A 123 -10.35 11.82 -26.55
CA LEU A 123 -11.05 13.08 -26.82
C LEU A 123 -10.09 14.14 -27.35
N MET A 124 -8.90 14.24 -26.76
CA MET A 124 -7.86 15.17 -27.22
C MET A 124 -7.38 14.85 -28.64
N MET A 125 -7.27 13.56 -29.01
CA MET A 125 -6.88 13.12 -30.37
C MET A 125 -8.00 13.28 -31.42
N LYS A 126 -9.25 13.54 -31.03
CA LYS A 126 -10.38 13.75 -31.95
C LYS A 126 -10.64 15.24 -32.26
N GLN A 127 -9.85 16.14 -31.66
CA GLN A 127 -9.95 17.59 -31.84
C GLN A 127 -8.83 18.15 -32.76
N GLU A 128 -8.01 17.27 -33.33
CA GLU A 128 -7.00 17.54 -34.36
C GLU A 128 -7.47 16.97 -35.71
#